data_AF-A0A7U2N1A9-F1
#
_entry.id   AF-A0A7U2N1A9-F1
#
_cell.length_a   1.000
_cell.length_b   1.000
_cell.length_c   1.000
_cell.angle_alpha   90.00
_cell.angle_beta   90.00
_cell.angle_gamma   90.00
#
_symmetry.space_group_name_H-M   'P 1'
#
loop_
_entity.id
_entity.type
_entity.pdbx_description
1 polymer ?
#
loop_
_entity_poly.entity_id
_entity_poly.type
_entity_poly.pdbx_seq_one_letter_code
_entity_poly.pdbx_strand_id
1 'polypeptide(L)'
;MVTWMKEQDNIDVHFGFDVNMGYFLIVYDMRLAAYIPDGTEFDDVRYAVSADGTGAYFTAYTGTHRQGRRVSVETMRKLWRAYGVYEEAMRGLAMTDLENIHGIEDRM
;
A
#
# COMPACT_ATOMS: atom_id res chain seq x y z
N MET A 1 -2.61 -8.04 -10.21
CA MET A 1 -2.38 -7.18 -9.04
C MET A 1 -2.58 -8.04 -7.81
N VAL A 2 -1.65 -7.99 -6.87
CA VAL A 2 -1.78 -8.67 -5.59
C VAL A 2 -1.60 -7.65 -4.48
N THR A 3 -2.60 -7.57 -3.62
CA THR A 3 -2.71 -6.56 -2.57
C THR A 3 -3.12 -7.23 -1.28
N TRP A 4 -2.42 -6.92 -0.20
CA TRP A 4 -2.78 -7.29 1.16
C TRP A 4 -2.96 -6.04 2.00
N MET A 5 -3.64 -6.23 3.13
CA MET A 5 -3.89 -5.20 4.12
C MET A 5 -3.48 -5.74 5.50
N LYS A 6 -2.88 -4.86 6.31
CA LYS A 6 -2.60 -5.12 7.72
C LYS A 6 -3.08 -3.94 8.54
N GLU A 7 -4.07 -4.21 9.38
CA GLU A 7 -4.60 -3.26 10.36
C GLU A 7 -3.66 -3.22 11.57
N GLN A 8 -3.31 -2.01 12.02
CA GLN A 8 -2.46 -1.74 13.17
C GLN A 8 -3.10 -0.63 14.00
N ASP A 9 -4.11 -1.01 14.80
CA ASP A 9 -4.93 -0.09 15.58
C ASP A 9 -5.64 0.94 14.68
N ASN A 10 -5.15 2.18 14.63
CA ASN A 10 -5.70 3.24 13.79
C ASN A 10 -4.99 3.38 12.43
N ILE A 11 -3.98 2.55 12.15
CA ILE A 11 -3.20 2.59 10.92
C ILE A 11 -3.49 1.37 10.05
N ASP A 12 -3.91 1.60 8.81
CA ASP A 12 -4.08 0.54 7.83
C ASP A 12 -2.94 0.58 6.81
N VAL A 13 -2.26 -0.55 6.65
CA VAL A 13 -1.11 -0.68 5.74
C VAL A 13 -1.51 -1.58 4.57
N HIS A 14 -1.62 -0.98 3.39
CA HIS A 14 -1.85 -1.69 2.14
C HIS A 14 -0.52 -1.90 1.42
N PHE A 15 -0.23 -3.11 0.98
CA PHE A 15 1.05 -3.43 0.36
C PHE A 15 0.91 -4.59 -0.64
N GLY A 16 1.86 -4.68 -1.56
CA GLY A 16 1.90 -5.78 -2.52
C GLY A 16 2.57 -5.40 -3.83
N PHE A 17 2.07 -5.95 -4.93
CA PHE A 17 2.59 -5.72 -6.27
C PHE A 17 1.46 -5.48 -7.28
N ASP A 18 1.61 -4.42 -8.06
CA ASP A 18 0.78 -4.14 -9.23
C ASP A 18 1.67 -3.94 -10.46
N VAL A 19 1.16 -4.25 -11.66
CA VAL A 19 1.91 -4.13 -12.92
C VAL A 19 2.33 -2.69 -13.23
N ASN A 20 1.55 -1.69 -12.81
CA ASN A 20 1.86 -0.28 -13.02
C ASN A 20 2.60 0.33 -11.83
N MET A 21 2.23 -0.05 -10.61
CA MET A 21 2.88 0.47 -9.40
C MET A 21 4.19 -0.25 -9.05
N GLY A 22 4.46 -1.43 -9.60
CA GLY A 22 5.50 -2.31 -9.08
C GLY A 22 5.20 -2.72 -7.63
N TYR A 23 6.24 -2.92 -6.82
CA TYR A 23 6.04 -3.09 -5.38
C TYR A 23 5.55 -1.78 -4.77
N PHE A 24 4.58 -1.85 -3.88
CA PHE A 24 3.99 -0.66 -3.27
C PHE A 24 3.75 -0.82 -1.76
N LEU A 25 3.56 0.34 -1.14
CA LEU A 25 3.08 0.52 0.22
C LEU A 25 2.21 1.78 0.25
N ILE A 26 0.99 1.68 0.78
CA ILE A 26 0.11 2.81 1.08
C ILE A 26 -0.25 2.70 2.56
N VAL A 27 -0.07 3.80 3.28
CA VAL A 27 -0.34 3.87 4.71
C VAL A 27 -1.46 4.86 4.95
N TYR A 28 -2.53 4.36 5.54
CA TYR A 28 -3.70 5.11 5.94
C TYR A 28 -3.64 5.33 7.46
N ASP A 29 -3.86 6.57 7.89
CA ASP A 29 -4.18 6.86 9.28
C ASP A 29 -5.68 7.14 9.37
N MET A 30 -6.42 6.19 9.93
CA MET A 30 -7.88 6.22 9.98
C MET A 30 -8.42 7.34 10.87
N ARG A 31 -7.59 7.90 11.76
CA ARG A 31 -7.92 9.11 12.54
C ARG A 31 -7.98 10.35 11.65
N LEU A 32 -7.28 10.33 10.52
CA LEU A 32 -7.24 11.41 9.54
C LEU A 32 -8.20 11.19 8.38
N ALA A 33 -8.89 10.04 8.32
CA ALA A 33 -9.94 9.80 7.34
C ALA A 33 -11.14 10.71 7.62
N ALA A 34 -11.54 11.48 6.62
CA ALA A 34 -12.65 12.43 6.68
C ALA A 34 -13.92 11.82 6.05
N TYR A 35 -14.51 10.84 6.76
CA TYR A 35 -15.76 10.21 6.32
C TYR A 35 -16.95 11.17 6.29
N ILE A 36 -17.00 12.07 7.27
CA ILE A 36 -17.99 13.13 7.38
C ILE A 36 -17.23 14.39 7.82
N PRO A 37 -16.97 15.34 6.90
CA PRO A 37 -16.44 16.65 7.28
C PRO A 37 -17.50 17.42 8.07
N ASP A 38 -17.12 18.03 9.19
CA ASP A 38 -17.97 18.84 10.05
C ASP A 38 -17.70 20.35 9.89
N GLY A 39 -16.74 20.72 9.04
CA GLY A 39 -16.35 22.09 8.75
C GLY A 39 -15.45 22.72 9.83
N THR A 40 -14.88 21.91 10.71
CA THR A 40 -13.96 22.39 11.76
C THR A 40 -12.55 22.63 11.22
N GLU A 41 -11.73 23.38 11.97
CA GLU A 41 -10.28 23.52 11.68
C GLU A 41 -9.57 22.16 11.59
N PHE A 42 -10.09 21.14 12.29
CA PHE A 42 -9.55 19.79 12.20
C PHE A 42 -9.71 19.21 10.78
N ASP A 43 -10.78 19.53 10.06
CA ASP A 43 -10.95 19.13 8.66
C ASP A 43 -9.85 19.72 7.78
N ASP A 44 -9.55 21.01 7.95
CA ASP A 44 -8.50 21.69 7.19
C ASP A 44 -7.14 21.00 7.41
N VAL A 45 -6.84 20.61 8.65
CA VAL A 45 -5.62 19.85 8.98
C VAL A 45 -5.63 18.46 8.32
N ARG A 46 -6.75 17.73 8.35
CA ARG A 46 -6.86 16.41 7.70
C ARG A 46 -6.65 16.50 6.20
N TYR A 47 -7.30 17.45 5.53
CA TYR A 47 -7.17 17.65 4.09
C TYR A 47 -5.79 18.17 3.68
N ALA A 48 -5.06 18.87 4.55
CA ALA A 48 -3.67 19.23 4.30
C ALA A 48 -2.73 18.02 4.27
N VAL A 49 -3.04 16.96 5.03
CA VAL A 49 -2.27 15.70 5.06
C VAL A 49 -2.68 14.76 3.92
N SER A 50 -3.97 14.60 3.69
CA SER A 50 -4.56 13.74 2.67
C SER A 50 -5.63 14.53 1.93
N ALA A 51 -5.26 15.10 0.78
CA ALA A 51 -6.12 16.00 0.01
C ALA A 51 -7.44 15.39 -0.46
N ASP A 52 -7.50 14.06 -0.58
CA ASP A 52 -8.70 13.31 -0.91
C ASP A 52 -9.53 12.89 0.32
N GLY A 53 -9.07 13.23 1.52
CA GLY A 53 -9.74 12.91 2.79
C GLY A 53 -9.72 11.42 3.14
N THR A 54 -8.95 10.60 2.42
CA THR A 54 -8.92 9.14 2.62
C THR A 54 -8.12 8.74 3.85
N GLY A 55 -7.28 9.64 4.36
CA GLY A 55 -6.30 9.32 5.40
C GLY A 55 -5.01 8.70 4.86
N ALA A 56 -4.90 8.51 3.54
CA ALA A 56 -3.67 8.06 2.88
C ALA A 56 -2.61 9.17 2.93
N TYR A 57 -1.78 9.17 3.97
CA TYR A 57 -0.75 10.20 4.15
C TYR A 57 0.59 9.81 3.52
N PHE A 58 0.81 8.53 3.22
CA PHE A 58 2.05 8.06 2.61
C PHE A 58 1.81 6.94 1.60
N THR A 59 2.19 7.20 0.35
CA THR A 59 2.18 6.22 -0.75
C THR A 59 3.58 6.12 -1.34
N ALA A 60 4.12 4.91 -1.43
CA ALA A 60 5.39 4.61 -2.08
C ALA A 60 5.24 3.46 -3.08
N TYR A 61 5.97 3.51 -4.18
CA TYR A 61 5.90 2.51 -5.25
C TYR A 61 7.21 2.41 -6.04
N THR A 62 7.48 1.30 -6.72
CA THR A 62 8.72 1.12 -7.51
C THR A 62 8.54 1.33 -9.02
N GLY A 63 7.31 1.19 -9.51
CA GLY A 63 6.90 1.26 -10.90
C GLY A 63 6.71 2.70 -11.42
N THR A 64 5.81 2.86 -12.39
CA THR A 64 5.60 4.11 -13.15
C THR A 64 4.32 4.85 -12.75
N HIS A 65 3.70 4.43 -11.63
CA HIS A 65 2.55 5.11 -11.05
C HIS A 65 2.83 6.60 -10.80
N ARG A 66 1.80 7.45 -10.81
CA ARG A 66 1.96 8.91 -10.81
C ARG A 66 1.64 9.59 -9.48
N GLN A 67 0.98 8.90 -8.55
CA GLN A 67 0.56 9.47 -7.27
C GLN A 67 1.35 8.86 -6.10
N GLY A 68 2.02 9.71 -5.32
CA GLY A 68 2.93 9.30 -4.25
C GLY A 68 4.40 9.31 -4.65
N ARG A 69 5.24 8.60 -3.89
CA ARG A 69 6.70 8.62 -4.03
C ARG A 69 7.23 7.37 -4.75
N ARG A 70 7.84 7.57 -5.92
CA ARG A 70 8.64 6.51 -6.56
C ARG A 70 9.93 6.25 -5.78
N VAL A 71 10.22 4.99 -5.48
CA VAL A 71 11.40 4.55 -4.71
C VAL A 71 12.07 3.32 -5.34
N SER A 72 13.28 2.99 -4.90
CA SER A 72 13.96 1.74 -5.28
C SER A 72 13.35 0.52 -4.57
N VAL A 73 13.61 -0.69 -5.10
CA VAL A 73 13.20 -1.95 -4.45
C VAL A 73 13.87 -2.11 -3.08
N GLU A 74 15.14 -1.71 -2.93
CA GLU A 74 15.83 -1.76 -1.63
C GLU A 74 15.15 -0.85 -0.60
N THR A 75 14.77 0.36 -1.02
CA THR A 75 14.01 1.30 -0.20
C THR A 75 12.66 0.70 0.18
N MET A 76 11.94 0.07 -0.77
CA MET A 76 10.66 -0.57 -0.48
C MET A 76 10.77 -1.67 0.57
N ARG A 77 11.83 -2.50 0.50
CA ARG A 77 12.09 -3.53 1.53
C ARG A 77 12.28 -2.92 2.92
N LYS A 78 12.99 -1.79 3.02
CA LYS A 78 13.16 -1.04 4.28
C LYS A 78 11.81 -0.50 4.78
N LEU A 79 10.99 0.04 3.90
CA LEU A 79 9.64 0.54 4.22
C LEU A 79 8.73 -0.59 4.73
N TRP A 80 8.67 -1.72 4.03
CA TRP A 80 7.89 -2.88 4.48
C TRP A 80 8.33 -3.41 5.86
N ARG A 81 9.63 -3.37 6.17
CA ARG A 81 10.12 -3.72 7.51
C ARG A 81 9.70 -2.69 8.56
N ALA A 82 9.82 -1.40 8.24
CA ALA A 82 9.45 -0.31 9.14
C ALA A 82 7.96 -0.36 9.53
N TYR A 83 7.09 -0.73 8.57
CA TYR A 83 5.66 -0.89 8.80
C TYR A 83 5.25 -2.34 9.14
N GLY A 84 6.21 -3.24 9.38
CA GLY A 84 5.92 -4.59 9.88
C GLY A 84 5.14 -5.50 8.91
N VAL A 85 5.25 -5.28 7.60
CA VAL A 85 4.55 -6.07 6.55
C VAL A 85 5.51 -6.88 5.66
N TYR A 86 6.81 -6.86 5.96
CA TYR A 86 7.83 -7.49 5.12
C TYR A 86 7.64 -9.00 4.93
N GLU A 87 7.39 -9.74 6.01
CA GLU A 87 7.28 -11.20 5.94
C GLU A 87 6.00 -11.63 5.20
N GLU A 88 4.89 -10.94 5.46
CA GLU A 88 3.62 -11.12 4.75
C GLU A 88 3.77 -10.81 3.26
N ALA A 89 4.44 -9.71 2.91
CA ALA A 89 4.67 -9.33 1.52
C ALA A 89 5.50 -10.39 0.78
N MET A 90 6.59 -10.86 1.38
CA MET A 90 7.46 -11.86 0.75
C MET A 90 6.76 -13.22 0.59
N ARG A 91 6.00 -13.67 1.61
CA ARG A 91 5.21 -14.91 1.51
C ARG A 91 4.15 -14.80 0.42
N GLY A 92 3.41 -13.70 0.41
CA GLY A 92 2.36 -13.46 -0.57
C GLY A 92 2.88 -13.45 -2.01
N LEU A 93 4.03 -12.81 -2.24
CA LEU A 93 4.68 -12.80 -3.56
C LEU A 93 5.16 -14.18 -3.99
N ALA A 94 5.80 -14.94 -3.09
CA ALA A 94 6.26 -16.29 -3.39
C ALA A 94 5.10 -17.23 -3.76
N MET A 95 3.95 -17.11 -3.09
CA MET A 95 2.74 -17.88 -3.45
C MET A 95 2.18 -17.50 -4.82
N THR A 96 2.21 -16.21 -5.16
CA THR A 96 1.74 -15.72 -6.46
C THR A 96 2.60 -16.28 -7.60
N ASP A 97 3.92 -16.36 -7.41
CA ASP A 97 4.84 -16.92 -8.41
C ASP A 97 4.58 -18.43 -8.62
N LEU A 98 4.23 -19.17 -7.56
CA LEU A 98 3.91 -20.61 -7.65
C LEU A 98 2.56 -20.88 -8.35
N GLU A 99 1.53 -20.08 -8.07
CA GLU A 99 0.23 -20.21 -8.77
C GLU A 99 0.36 -19.92 -10.28
N ASN A 100 1.25 -19.00 -10.66
CA ASN A 100 1.55 -18.74 -12.07
C ASN A 100 2.33 -19.89 -12.74
N ILE A 101 3.10 -20.67 -11.99
CA ILE A 101 3.84 -21.85 -12.52
C ILE A 101 2.90 -23.05 -12.71
N HIS A 102 1.95 -23.27 -11.80
CA HIS A 102 1.00 -24.39 -11.90
C HIS A 102 -0.18 -24.15 -12.85
N GLY A 103 -0.39 -22.92 -13.32
CA GLY A 103 -1.38 -22.60 -14.37
C GLY A 103 -0.96 -22.96 -15.80
N ILE A 104 0.26 -23.50 -16.02
CA ILE A 104 0.80 -23.83 -17.36
C ILE A 104 0.61 -25.32 -17.72
N GLU A 105 0.30 -26.21 -16.77
CA GLU A 105 0.28 -27.66 -17.04
C GLU A 105 -1.08 -28.26 -17.45
N ASP A 106 -2.14 -27.47 -17.68
CA ASP A 106 -3.46 -28.01 -18.07
C ASP A 106 -3.96 -27.48 -19.44
N ARG A 107 -3.01 -27.24 -20.36
CA ARG A 107 -3.27 -27.00 -21.79
C ARG A 107 -2.17 -27.61 -22.65
N MET A 108 -2.09 -28.94 -22.68
CA MET A 108 -1.51 -29.69 -23.79
C MET A 108 -2.44 -30.83 -24.20
#